data_AF-A0A8D0G352-F1
#
_entry.id   AF-A0A8D0G352-F1
#
_cell.length_a   1.000
_cell.length_b   1.000
_cell.length_c   1.000
_cell.angle_alpha   90.00
_cell.angle_beta   90.00
_cell.angle_gamma   90.00
#
_symmetry.space_group_name_H-M   'P 1'
#
loop_
_entity.id
_entity.type
_entity.pdbx_description
1 polymer ?
#
loop_
_entity_poly.entity_id
_entity_poly.type
_entity_poly.pdbx_seq_one_letter_code
_entity_poly.pdbx_strand_id
1 'polypeptide(L)'
;MTVSFPSGIIKVFTSNPSPAVLCFRLKKTSKLEQILPNAQLVYSDPSQSDSSSKDFWMNMQAVTVHLKKLSEQNPSASYYNVDVLKYQVSSNGIQSTPLNLATYWKCNASTTDVRVDYKYNPESMAVPNMLSNIQVVVQVDGGVTNMQSLPPAKWNAEQMKAFWKLSGISEKSENGGSGSLRAKFDLFEGPSKPATLVVQFISEGSTLSGVDVELVGTGYRLSLIKRRFATGRYMADC
;
A
#
# COMPACT_ATOMS: atom_id res chain seq x y z
N MET A 1 -1.41 -8.55 7.34
CA MET A 1 -2.69 -8.43 8.07
C MET A 1 -2.37 -8.36 9.55
N THR A 2 -3.01 -7.41 10.21
CA THR A 2 -2.76 -7.08 11.61
C THR A 2 -4.10 -7.13 12.34
N VAL A 3 -4.12 -7.74 13.52
CA VAL A 3 -5.27 -7.75 14.43
C VAL A 3 -4.95 -6.85 15.61
N SER A 4 -5.84 -5.90 15.89
CA SER A 4 -5.68 -4.96 17.00
C SER A 4 -6.54 -5.38 18.19
N PHE A 5 -5.91 -5.49 19.35
CA PHE A 5 -6.55 -5.89 20.60
C PHE A 5 -6.70 -4.69 21.54
N PRO A 6 -7.88 -4.42 22.12
CA PRO A 6 -8.04 -3.36 23.10
C PRO A 6 -7.26 -3.72 24.37
N SER A 7 -6.66 -2.74 25.03
CA SER A 7 -5.79 -2.98 26.20
C SER A 7 -6.45 -3.78 27.31
N GLY A 8 -7.75 -3.60 27.53
CA GLY A 8 -8.52 -4.34 28.54
C GLY A 8 -8.60 -5.86 28.31
N ILE A 9 -8.39 -6.37 27.08
CA ILE A 9 -8.47 -7.81 26.81
C ILE A 9 -7.36 -8.59 27.51
N ILE A 10 -6.23 -7.95 27.79
CA ILE A 10 -5.06 -8.59 28.40
C ILE A 10 -5.45 -9.16 29.77
N LYS A 11 -6.16 -8.36 30.58
CA LYS A 11 -6.64 -8.79 31.89
C LYS A 11 -7.51 -10.04 31.77
N VAL A 12 -8.45 -10.05 30.82
CA VAL A 12 -9.36 -11.17 30.56
C VAL A 12 -8.60 -12.44 30.20
N PHE A 13 -7.64 -12.35 29.27
CA PHE A 13 -6.83 -13.49 28.86
C PHE A 13 -5.89 -13.99 29.97
N THR A 14 -5.35 -13.10 30.81
CA THR A 14 -4.50 -13.50 31.94
C THR A 14 -5.28 -14.09 33.11
N SER A 15 -6.56 -13.71 33.29
CA SER A 15 -7.40 -14.21 34.38
C SER A 15 -8.16 -15.49 34.04
N ASN A 16 -8.22 -15.87 32.77
CA ASN A 16 -8.91 -17.07 32.31
C ASN A 16 -7.90 -18.06 31.71
N PRO A 17 -7.70 -19.25 32.32
CA PRO A 17 -6.75 -20.24 31.80
C PRO A 17 -7.18 -20.87 30.46
N SER A 18 -8.46 -20.74 30.08
CA SER A 18 -9.03 -21.30 28.85
C SER A 18 -9.98 -20.30 28.17
N PRO A 19 -9.46 -19.16 27.65
CA PRO A 19 -10.30 -18.23 26.91
C PRO A 19 -10.84 -18.88 25.64
N ALA A 20 -12.00 -18.40 25.16
CA ALA A 20 -12.52 -18.80 23.85
C ALA A 20 -11.44 -18.61 22.78
N VAL A 21 -11.29 -19.57 21.86
CA VAL A 21 -10.27 -19.47 20.80
C VAL A 21 -10.71 -18.43 19.79
N LEU A 22 -9.83 -17.48 19.46
CA LEU A 22 -10.09 -16.52 18.39
C LEU A 22 -9.79 -17.20 17.04
N CYS A 23 -10.86 -17.43 16.29
CA CYS A 23 -10.79 -18.03 14.97
C CYS A 23 -11.18 -17.00 13.91
N PHE A 24 -10.49 -16.99 12.78
CA PHE A 24 -10.85 -16.14 11.65
C PHE A 24 -10.66 -16.87 10.33
N ARG A 25 -11.50 -16.50 9.36
CA ARG A 25 -11.47 -17.03 7.99
C ARG A 25 -11.07 -15.92 7.04
N LEU A 26 -10.06 -16.19 6.21
CA LEU A 26 -9.80 -15.41 5.01
C LEU A 26 -10.73 -15.90 3.90
N LYS A 27 -11.34 -14.96 3.18
CA LYS A 27 -12.14 -15.20 1.96
C LYS A 27 -11.51 -14.53 0.77
N LYS A 28 -11.92 -14.96 -0.42
CA LYS A 28 -11.47 -14.41 -1.72
C LYS A 28 -9.93 -14.51 -1.85
N THR A 29 -9.38 -15.64 -1.42
CA THR A 29 -7.92 -15.89 -1.43
C THR A 29 -7.39 -16.36 -2.77
N SER A 30 -8.23 -16.50 -3.80
CA SER A 30 -7.85 -17.04 -5.12
C SER A 30 -6.79 -16.21 -5.85
N LYS A 31 -6.67 -14.92 -5.54
CA LYS A 31 -5.62 -14.02 -6.07
C LYS A 31 -4.35 -14.01 -5.22
N LEU A 32 -4.23 -14.87 -4.21
CA LEU A 32 -3.03 -14.93 -3.37
C LEU A 32 -2.08 -16.02 -3.86
N GLU A 33 -0.87 -15.63 -4.25
CA GLU A 33 0.20 -16.57 -4.62
C GLU A 33 0.77 -17.26 -3.39
N GLN A 34 0.90 -16.49 -2.30
CA GLN A 34 1.51 -16.97 -1.07
C GLN A 34 0.79 -16.40 0.15
N ILE A 35 0.60 -17.25 1.14
CA ILE A 35 0.09 -16.88 2.46
C ILE A 35 1.09 -17.39 3.49
N LEU A 36 1.62 -16.47 4.30
CA LEU A 36 2.63 -16.71 5.33
C LEU A 36 2.04 -16.36 6.70
N PRO A 37 1.41 -17.33 7.39
CA PRO A 37 0.91 -17.13 8.75
C PRO A 37 2.06 -16.95 9.74
N ASN A 38 1.83 -16.20 10.81
CA ASN A 38 2.76 -16.13 11.95
C ASN A 38 2.67 -17.44 12.75
N ALA A 39 3.58 -18.39 12.46
CA ALA A 39 3.57 -19.73 13.04
C ALA A 39 3.65 -19.78 14.57
N GLN A 40 4.06 -18.69 15.25
CA GLN A 40 4.04 -18.61 16.71
C GLN A 40 2.66 -18.25 17.27
N LEU A 41 1.86 -17.52 16.51
CA LEU A 41 0.62 -16.90 16.99
C LEU A 41 -0.64 -17.50 16.38
N VAL A 42 -0.53 -18.14 15.20
CA VAL A 42 -1.67 -18.72 14.49
C VAL A 42 -1.37 -20.12 13.99
N TYR A 43 -2.37 -20.98 14.11
CA TYR A 43 -2.47 -22.28 13.46
C TYR A 43 -3.35 -22.17 12.22
N SER A 44 -3.11 -23.05 11.25
CA SER A 44 -3.93 -23.25 10.06
C SER A 44 -4.00 -24.74 9.77
N ASP A 45 -5.09 -25.19 9.14
CA ASP A 45 -5.25 -26.60 8.73
C ASP A 45 -4.50 -26.85 7.41
N PRO A 46 -3.42 -27.64 7.40
CA PRO A 46 -2.67 -27.94 6.17
C PRO A 46 -3.46 -28.81 5.19
N SER A 47 -4.50 -29.50 5.65
CA SER A 47 -5.34 -30.37 4.81
C SER A 47 -6.44 -29.59 4.06
N GLN A 48 -6.66 -28.32 4.41
CA GLN A 48 -7.64 -27.46 3.74
C GLN A 48 -7.23 -27.20 2.28
N SER A 49 -8.07 -27.67 1.36
CA SER A 49 -7.85 -27.59 -0.09
C SER A 49 -8.67 -26.51 -0.79
N ASP A 50 -9.57 -25.80 -0.08
CA ASP A 50 -10.31 -24.68 -0.64
C ASP A 50 -9.35 -23.56 -1.07
N SER A 51 -9.38 -23.23 -2.35
CA SER A 51 -8.54 -22.18 -2.94
C SER A 51 -9.05 -20.77 -2.63
N SER A 52 -10.32 -20.64 -2.23
CA SER A 52 -11.02 -19.38 -2.05
C SER A 52 -11.18 -18.95 -0.61
N SER A 53 -10.97 -19.87 0.35
CA SER A 53 -11.01 -19.58 1.78
C SER A 53 -9.96 -20.35 2.57
N LYS A 54 -9.48 -19.74 3.67
CA LYS A 54 -8.58 -20.39 4.62
C LYS A 54 -8.91 -20.02 6.06
N ASP A 55 -8.94 -21.02 6.93
CA ASP A 55 -9.23 -20.88 8.34
C ASP A 55 -7.96 -20.80 9.19
N PHE A 56 -8.00 -19.94 10.21
CA PHE A 56 -6.91 -19.72 11.15
C PHE A 56 -7.43 -19.68 12.58
N TRP A 57 -6.65 -20.28 13.48
CA TRP A 57 -6.92 -20.32 14.91
C TRP A 57 -5.77 -19.67 15.66
N MET A 58 -6.05 -18.72 16.53
CA MET A 58 -4.99 -18.12 17.33
C MET A 58 -4.50 -19.07 18.43
N ASN A 59 -3.18 -19.15 18.59
CA ASN A 59 -2.57 -19.71 19.79
C ASN A 59 -2.78 -18.74 20.95
N MET A 60 -3.88 -18.90 21.68
CA MET A 60 -4.28 -17.98 22.74
C MET A 60 -3.22 -17.83 23.83
N GLN A 61 -2.45 -18.88 24.13
CA GLN A 61 -1.36 -18.80 25.11
C GLN A 61 -0.24 -17.89 24.60
N ALA A 62 0.24 -18.11 23.37
CA ALA A 62 1.30 -17.29 22.77
C ALA A 62 0.85 -15.85 22.56
N VAL A 63 -0.39 -15.63 22.11
CA VAL A 63 -0.99 -14.30 21.95
C VAL A 63 -1.06 -13.57 23.30
N THR A 64 -1.47 -14.25 24.37
CA THR A 64 -1.54 -13.64 25.72
C THR A 64 -0.17 -13.18 26.20
N VAL A 65 0.85 -14.03 26.07
CA VAL A 65 2.24 -13.68 26.42
C VAL A 65 2.74 -12.51 25.58
N HIS A 66 2.46 -12.52 24.27
CA HIS A 66 2.87 -11.47 23.37
C HIS A 66 2.21 -10.12 23.69
N LEU A 67 0.89 -10.11 23.94
CA LEU A 67 0.16 -8.91 24.33
C LEU A 67 0.63 -8.35 25.67
N LYS A 68 0.92 -9.22 26.65
CA LYS A 68 1.49 -8.80 27.94
C LYS A 68 2.82 -8.06 27.72
N LYS A 69 3.72 -8.63 26.92
CA LYS A 69 5.00 -7.99 26.57
C LYS A 69 4.80 -6.63 25.90
N LEU A 70 3.87 -6.52 24.96
CA LEU A 70 3.55 -5.24 24.31
C LEU A 70 3.01 -4.21 25.31
N SER A 71 2.21 -4.65 26.28
CA SER A 71 1.68 -3.77 27.34
C SER A 71 2.73 -3.31 28.34
N GLU A 72 3.72 -4.15 28.66
CA GLU A 72 4.84 -3.77 29.51
C GLU A 72 5.74 -2.73 28.81
N GLN A 73 5.89 -2.84 27.49
CA GLN A 73 6.65 -1.88 26.68
C GLN A 73 5.94 -0.55 26.47
N ASN A 74 4.60 -0.56 26.35
CA ASN A 74 3.82 0.65 26.16
C ASN A 74 2.47 0.59 26.93
N PRO A 75 2.49 0.81 28.25
CA PRO A 75 1.30 0.63 29.10
C PRO A 75 0.14 1.59 28.82
N SER A 76 0.42 2.74 28.21
CA SER A 76 -0.59 3.77 27.91
C SER A 76 -1.33 3.54 26.60
N ALA A 77 -0.94 2.53 25.81
CA ALA A 77 -1.59 2.23 24.54
C ALA A 77 -3.03 1.74 24.75
N SER A 78 -3.99 2.32 24.02
CA SER A 78 -5.38 1.86 24.03
C SER A 78 -5.58 0.56 23.25
N TYR A 79 -4.69 0.27 22.29
CA TYR A 79 -4.71 -0.93 21.46
C TYR A 79 -3.31 -1.47 21.22
N TYR A 80 -3.20 -2.79 21.11
CA TYR A 80 -1.97 -3.50 20.76
C TYR A 80 -2.15 -4.20 19.41
N ASN A 81 -1.23 -3.93 18.48
CA ASN A 81 -1.27 -4.46 17.13
C ASN A 81 -0.45 -5.75 17.03
N VAL A 82 -1.06 -6.80 16.50
CA VAL A 82 -0.43 -8.11 16.34
C VAL A 82 -0.43 -8.49 14.86
N ASP A 83 0.75 -8.67 14.27
CA ASP A 83 0.90 -9.13 12.90
C ASP A 83 0.71 -10.65 12.82
N VAL A 84 -0.40 -11.07 12.23
CA VAL A 84 -0.84 -12.47 12.21
C VAL A 84 -0.53 -13.18 10.90
N LEU A 85 -0.40 -12.43 9.80
CA LEU A 85 -0.28 -13.00 8.47
C LEU A 85 0.35 -12.02 7.49
N LYS A 86 1.22 -12.52 6.62
CA LYS A 86 1.68 -11.83 5.41
C LYS A 86 1.14 -12.57 4.18
N TYR A 87 0.91 -11.85 3.08
CA TYR A 87 0.48 -12.48 1.83
C TYR A 87 1.07 -11.75 0.63
N GLN A 88 1.18 -12.47 -0.47
CA GLN A 88 1.55 -11.96 -1.78
C GLN A 88 0.38 -12.11 -2.74
N VAL A 89 0.05 -11.04 -3.46
CA VAL A 89 -1.05 -10.99 -4.42
C VAL A 89 -0.48 -11.26 -5.80
N SER A 90 -1.16 -12.08 -6.59
CA SER A 90 -0.83 -12.29 -7.99
C SER A 90 -1.03 -11.01 -8.80
N SER A 91 -0.16 -10.81 -9.79
CA SER A 91 -0.18 -9.63 -10.65
C SER A 91 -0.27 -10.04 -12.11
N ASN A 92 -1.20 -9.41 -12.84
CA ASN A 92 -1.38 -9.54 -14.28
C ASN A 92 -0.79 -8.30 -14.99
N GLY A 93 0.40 -7.87 -14.55
CA GLY A 93 1.09 -6.70 -15.11
C GLY A 93 0.28 -5.41 -14.94
N ILE A 94 0.14 -4.64 -16.03
CA ILE A 94 -0.49 -3.32 -16.05
C ILE A 94 -1.98 -3.32 -15.67
N GLN A 95 -2.64 -4.48 -15.74
CA GLN A 95 -4.05 -4.60 -15.31
C GLN A 95 -4.19 -4.64 -13.78
N SER A 96 -3.13 -5.02 -13.07
CA SER A 96 -3.10 -5.10 -11.60
C SER A 96 -2.54 -3.83 -10.94
N THR A 97 -2.13 -2.84 -11.74
CA THR A 97 -1.59 -1.57 -11.24
C THR A 97 -2.68 -0.50 -11.16
N PRO A 98 -2.85 0.19 -10.01
CA PRO A 98 -3.93 1.17 -9.82
C PRO A 98 -3.69 2.53 -10.49
N LEU A 99 -2.46 2.82 -10.92
CA LEU A 99 -2.11 4.05 -11.62
C LEU A 99 -1.14 3.75 -12.75
N ASN A 100 -1.64 3.57 -13.96
CA ASN A 100 -0.80 3.28 -15.11
C ASN A 100 -0.01 4.52 -15.51
N LEU A 101 1.25 4.34 -15.91
CA LEU A 101 2.18 5.42 -16.22
C LEU A 101 2.81 5.21 -17.59
N ALA A 102 3.02 6.29 -18.32
CA ALA A 102 3.87 6.34 -19.51
C ALA A 102 4.75 7.58 -19.43
N THR A 103 6.05 7.42 -19.70
CA THR A 103 7.03 8.49 -19.54
C THR A 103 7.70 8.79 -20.87
N TYR A 104 8.01 10.06 -21.10
CA TYR A 104 8.61 10.54 -22.32
C TYR A 104 9.65 11.60 -22.00
N TRP A 105 10.83 11.45 -22.59
CA TRP A 105 11.93 12.37 -22.45
C TRP A 105 12.39 12.87 -23.81
N LYS A 106 12.64 14.17 -23.89
CA LYS A 106 13.33 14.80 -25.02
C LYS A 106 14.51 15.58 -24.48
N CYS A 107 15.69 14.99 -24.60
CA CYS A 107 16.94 15.58 -24.14
C CYS A 107 17.67 16.27 -25.30
N ASN A 108 17.77 17.60 -25.24
CA ASN A 108 18.56 18.42 -26.15
C ASN A 108 19.76 19.02 -25.41
N ALA A 109 20.69 19.65 -26.13
CA ALA A 109 21.92 20.21 -25.54
C ALA A 109 21.66 21.30 -24.48
N SER A 110 20.64 22.13 -24.65
CA SER A 110 20.31 23.24 -23.74
C SER A 110 18.99 23.06 -22.99
N THR A 111 18.21 22.03 -23.31
CA THR A 111 16.87 21.82 -22.75
C THR A 111 16.53 20.36 -22.60
N THR A 112 15.80 20.01 -21.54
CA THR A 112 15.16 18.70 -21.39
C THR A 112 13.66 18.88 -21.18
N ASP A 113 12.85 18.22 -22.00
CA ASP A 113 11.40 18.13 -21.80
C ASP A 113 11.05 16.76 -21.21
N VAL A 114 10.30 16.75 -20.11
CA VAL A 114 9.77 15.55 -19.45
C VAL A 114 8.25 15.59 -19.52
N ARG A 115 7.64 14.48 -19.95
CA ARG A 115 6.20 14.25 -19.89
C ARG A 115 5.90 12.92 -19.21
N VAL A 116 4.96 12.94 -18.27
CA VAL A 116 4.43 11.75 -17.58
C VAL A 116 2.94 11.72 -17.79
N ASP A 117 2.46 10.76 -18.57
CA ASP A 117 1.03 10.48 -18.69
C ASP A 117 0.65 9.45 -17.64
N TYR A 118 -0.50 9.67 -17.00
CA TYR A 118 -1.04 8.76 -16.00
C TYR A 118 -2.50 8.43 -16.30
N LYS A 119 -2.91 7.22 -15.93
CA LYS A 119 -4.30 6.75 -16.04
C LYS A 119 -4.69 5.93 -14.81
N TYR A 120 -5.71 6.40 -14.10
CA TYR A 120 -6.33 5.65 -13.02
C TYR A 120 -6.91 4.32 -13.52
N ASN A 121 -6.68 3.25 -12.77
CA ASN A 121 -7.20 1.92 -13.08
C ASN A 121 -8.11 1.44 -11.93
N PRO A 122 -9.45 1.59 -12.06
CA PRO A 122 -10.39 1.11 -11.05
C PRO A 122 -10.42 -0.42 -10.92
N GLU A 123 -10.21 -1.13 -12.03
CA GLU A 123 -10.35 -2.59 -12.13
C GLU A 123 -9.26 -3.34 -11.36
N SER A 124 -8.15 -2.67 -11.02
CA SER A 124 -7.10 -3.25 -10.20
C SER A 124 -7.48 -3.35 -8.72
N MET A 125 -8.60 -2.76 -8.30
CA MET A 125 -9.05 -2.70 -6.91
C MET A 125 -10.31 -3.54 -6.71
N ALA A 126 -10.48 -4.10 -5.52
CA ALA A 126 -11.70 -4.85 -5.19
C ALA A 126 -12.94 -3.95 -5.08
N VAL A 127 -12.74 -2.74 -4.56
CA VAL A 127 -13.73 -1.66 -4.58
C VAL A 127 -12.97 -0.41 -5.05
N PRO A 128 -13.29 0.17 -6.22
CA PRO A 128 -12.61 1.36 -6.70
C PRO A 128 -12.63 2.48 -5.65
N ASN A 129 -11.45 3.03 -5.34
CA ASN A 129 -11.33 4.16 -4.43
C ASN A 129 -10.21 5.13 -4.85
N MET A 130 -10.29 6.36 -4.34
CA MET A 130 -9.35 7.43 -4.65
C MET A 130 -7.93 7.09 -4.21
N LEU A 131 -6.98 7.29 -5.11
CA LEU A 131 -5.56 7.38 -4.77
C LEU A 131 -5.30 8.79 -4.24
N SER A 132 -4.78 8.91 -3.02
CA SER A 132 -4.50 10.18 -2.36
C SER A 132 -3.03 10.36 -2.07
N ASN A 133 -2.65 11.60 -1.72
CA ASN A 133 -1.27 11.98 -1.40
C ASN A 133 -0.28 11.60 -2.50
N ILE A 134 -0.68 11.84 -3.76
CA ILE A 134 0.11 11.41 -4.91
C ILE A 134 1.31 12.33 -5.05
N GLN A 135 2.50 11.74 -5.09
CA GLN A 135 3.75 12.45 -5.36
C GLN A 135 4.44 11.79 -6.53
N VAL A 136 4.82 12.58 -7.53
CA VAL A 136 5.61 12.13 -8.68
C VAL A 136 6.95 12.86 -8.63
N VAL A 137 8.03 12.10 -8.66
CA VAL A 137 9.39 12.60 -8.53
C VAL A 137 10.21 12.16 -9.73
N VAL A 138 10.90 13.12 -10.34
CA VAL A 138 11.84 12.86 -11.43
C VAL A 138 13.16 13.57 -11.14
N GLN A 139 14.27 12.88 -11.37
CA GLN A 139 15.61 13.47 -11.25
C GLN A 139 16.07 13.94 -12.62
N VAL A 140 16.60 15.17 -12.72
CA VAL A 140 17.07 15.75 -13.98
C VAL A 140 18.47 16.32 -13.77
N ASP A 141 19.44 15.80 -14.51
CA ASP A 141 20.83 16.26 -14.51
C ASP A 141 21.08 17.32 -15.61
N GLY A 142 22.35 17.74 -15.78
CA GLY A 142 22.75 18.72 -16.80
C GLY A 142 22.73 20.17 -16.32
N GLY A 143 22.85 20.41 -15.01
CA GLY A 143 22.95 21.76 -14.45
C GLY A 143 21.71 22.60 -14.74
N VAL A 144 20.54 22.13 -14.27
CA VAL A 144 19.26 22.83 -14.45
C VAL A 144 19.33 24.24 -13.87
N THR A 145 19.11 25.25 -14.72
CA THR A 145 19.09 26.67 -14.33
C THR A 145 17.68 27.20 -14.14
N ASN A 146 16.71 26.65 -14.86
CA ASN A 146 15.32 27.05 -14.81
C ASN A 146 14.38 25.86 -15.10
N MET A 147 13.18 25.89 -14.52
CA MET A 147 12.15 24.87 -14.73
C MET A 147 10.78 25.54 -14.94
N GLN A 148 10.10 25.14 -16.01
CA GLN A 148 8.70 25.46 -16.27
C GLN A 148 7.88 24.17 -16.22
N SER A 149 6.72 24.16 -15.57
CA SER A 149 5.92 22.94 -15.43
C SER A 149 4.41 23.18 -15.42
N LEU A 150 3.68 22.22 -15.98
CA LEU A 150 2.22 22.17 -15.97
C LEU A 150 1.75 20.73 -15.69
N PRO A 151 0.97 20.47 -14.61
CA PRO A 151 0.66 21.40 -13.52
C PRO A 151 1.92 21.84 -12.76
N PRO A 152 1.85 22.89 -11.91
CA PRO A 152 3.02 23.39 -11.20
C PRO A 152 3.74 22.30 -10.39
N ALA A 153 5.07 22.24 -10.55
CA ALA A 153 5.97 21.38 -9.78
C ALA A 153 6.92 22.23 -8.92
N LYS A 154 7.51 21.59 -7.91
CA LYS A 154 8.64 22.17 -7.15
C LYS A 154 9.95 21.59 -7.65
N TRP A 155 10.93 22.44 -7.91
CA TRP A 155 12.31 22.05 -8.18
C TRP A 155 13.12 22.07 -6.89
N ASN A 156 13.92 21.03 -6.64
CA ASN A 156 14.92 20.97 -5.59
C ASN A 156 16.31 20.88 -6.23
N ALA A 157 17.07 21.96 -6.15
CA ALA A 157 18.40 22.04 -6.74
C ALA A 157 19.43 21.15 -6.02
N GLU A 158 19.34 20.99 -4.70
CA GLU A 158 20.28 20.17 -3.91
C GLU A 158 20.21 18.69 -4.30
N GLN A 159 19.00 18.21 -4.59
CA GLN A 159 18.76 16.82 -4.98
C GLN A 159 18.61 16.61 -6.49
N MET A 160 18.62 17.70 -7.27
CA MET A 160 18.35 17.72 -8.70
C MET A 160 17.02 17.03 -9.08
N LYS A 161 15.95 17.33 -8.33
CA LYS A 161 14.65 16.65 -8.46
C LYS A 161 13.50 17.62 -8.66
N ALA A 162 12.59 17.29 -9.56
CA ALA A 162 11.28 17.91 -9.69
C ALA A 162 10.22 17.06 -8.99
N PHE A 163 9.27 17.73 -8.33
CA PHE A 163 8.20 17.12 -7.54
C PHE A 163 6.84 17.67 -7.96
N TRP A 164 5.95 16.80 -8.43
CA TRP A 164 4.52 17.09 -8.52
C TRP A 164 3.79 16.52 -7.32
N LYS A 165 2.81 17.27 -6.81
CA LYS A 165 1.88 16.82 -5.78
C LYS A 165 0.46 16.92 -6.32
N LEU A 166 -0.27 15.81 -6.35
CA LEU A 166 -1.68 15.77 -6.72
C LEU A 166 -2.49 15.37 -5.48
N SER A 167 -3.59 16.08 -5.22
CA SER A 167 -4.44 15.86 -4.04
C SER A 167 -5.08 14.47 -4.04
N GLY A 168 -5.58 14.04 -5.20
CA GLY A 168 -6.01 12.68 -5.43
C GLY A 168 -6.53 12.42 -6.84
N ILE A 169 -6.58 11.14 -7.22
CA ILE A 169 -7.04 10.66 -8.52
C ILE A 169 -8.09 9.57 -8.29
N SER A 170 -9.21 9.65 -9.01
CA SER A 170 -10.28 8.65 -9.04
C SER A 170 -11.03 8.71 -10.38
N GLU A 171 -11.97 7.81 -10.61
CA GLU A 171 -12.91 7.88 -11.76
C GLU A 171 -13.70 9.20 -11.82
N LYS A 172 -13.92 9.85 -10.67
CA LYS A 172 -14.65 11.12 -10.57
C LYS A 172 -13.77 12.35 -10.81
N SER A 173 -12.46 12.17 -10.91
CA SER A 173 -11.54 13.24 -11.26
C SER A 173 -11.73 13.65 -12.72
N GLU A 174 -11.22 14.82 -13.10
CA GLU A 174 -11.22 15.28 -14.48
C GLU A 174 -10.64 14.21 -15.43
N ASN A 175 -11.22 14.10 -16.63
CA ASN A 175 -10.86 13.09 -17.64
C ASN A 175 -10.86 11.64 -17.12
N GLY A 176 -11.71 11.32 -16.14
CA GLY A 176 -11.83 9.97 -15.57
C GLY A 176 -10.59 9.52 -14.81
N GLY A 177 -9.80 10.44 -14.26
CA GLY A 177 -8.54 10.15 -13.58
C GLY A 177 -7.35 9.92 -14.51
N SER A 178 -7.45 10.36 -15.76
CA SER A 178 -6.33 10.41 -16.71
C SER A 178 -5.76 11.82 -16.81
N GLY A 179 -4.46 11.95 -17.01
CA GLY A 179 -3.83 13.26 -17.15
C GLY A 179 -2.37 13.20 -17.57
N SER A 180 -1.74 14.37 -17.60
CA SER A 180 -0.35 14.55 -18.05
C SER A 180 0.36 15.54 -17.14
N LEU A 181 1.57 15.20 -16.71
CA LEU A 181 2.50 16.10 -16.02
C LEU A 181 3.62 16.45 -17.00
N ARG A 182 3.90 17.73 -17.18
CA ARG A 182 4.91 18.21 -18.13
C ARG A 182 5.86 19.17 -17.44
N ALA A 183 7.14 19.05 -17.73
CA ALA A 183 8.14 20.04 -17.34
C ALA A 183 9.16 20.23 -18.46
N LYS A 184 9.62 21.47 -18.60
CA LYS A 184 10.76 21.86 -19.42
C LYS A 184 11.83 22.42 -18.50
N PHE A 185 13.05 21.92 -18.68
CA PHE A 185 14.22 22.30 -17.91
C PHE A 185 15.23 22.96 -18.85
N ASP A 186 15.70 24.16 -18.49
CA ASP A 186 16.81 24.82 -19.17
C ASP A 186 18.12 24.38 -18.51
N LEU A 187 19.11 23.99 -19.31
CA LEU A 187 20.33 23.32 -18.87
C LEU A 187 21.57 24.18 -19.11
N PHE A 188 22.53 24.11 -18.19
CA PHE A 188 23.87 24.66 -18.38
C PHE A 188 24.84 23.64 -19.00
N GLU A 189 24.72 22.36 -18.63
CA GLU A 189 25.63 21.27 -19.03
C GLU A 189 24.83 20.07 -19.61
N GLY A 190 23.97 20.33 -20.59
CA GLY A 190 23.19 19.26 -21.24
C GLY A 190 24.01 18.42 -22.24
N PRO A 191 23.40 17.36 -22.81
CA PRO A 191 22.02 16.92 -22.58
C PRO A 191 21.86 16.12 -21.27
N SER A 192 20.66 16.18 -20.68
CA SER A 192 20.32 15.30 -19.55
C SER A 192 20.21 13.83 -19.98
N LYS A 193 20.36 12.91 -19.03
CA LYS A 193 20.06 11.48 -19.23
C LYS A 193 18.65 11.17 -18.71
N PRO A 194 17.80 10.45 -19.49
CA PRO A 194 16.53 9.98 -18.98
C PRO A 194 16.71 9.19 -17.69
N ALA A 195 15.89 9.50 -16.69
CA ALA A 195 15.94 8.88 -15.38
C ALA A 195 14.60 8.23 -15.02
N THR A 196 14.67 7.16 -14.24
CA THR A 196 13.51 6.50 -13.66
C THR A 196 12.72 7.46 -12.79
N LEU A 197 11.42 7.61 -13.06
CA LEU A 197 10.54 8.36 -12.18
C LEU A 197 10.03 7.50 -11.05
N VAL A 198 9.71 8.13 -9.92
CA VAL A 198 9.16 7.47 -8.73
C VAL A 198 7.81 8.08 -8.40
N VAL A 199 6.82 7.23 -8.13
CA VAL A 199 5.49 7.66 -7.68
C VAL A 199 5.19 7.12 -6.29
N GLN A 200 4.55 7.95 -5.47
CA GLN A 200 3.99 7.55 -4.20
C GLN A 200 2.52 7.89 -4.14
N PHE A 201 1.70 7.00 -3.59
CA PHE A 201 0.30 7.26 -3.26
C PHE A 201 -0.19 6.27 -2.21
N ILE A 202 -1.32 6.61 -1.58
CA ILE A 202 -2.04 5.72 -0.67
C ILE A 202 -3.51 5.64 -1.11
N SER A 203 -4.19 4.58 -0.69
CA SER A 203 -5.64 4.45 -0.81
C SER A 203 -6.17 3.75 0.42
N GLU A 204 -7.20 4.31 1.04
CA GLU A 204 -7.89 3.74 2.19
C GLU A 204 -9.27 3.22 1.77
N GLY A 205 -9.85 2.29 2.53
CA GLY A 205 -11.17 1.70 2.25
C GLY A 205 -11.18 0.54 1.23
N SER A 206 -10.06 0.21 0.59
CA SER A 206 -10.00 -0.86 -0.42
C SER A 206 -8.72 -1.71 -0.33
N THR A 207 -8.70 -2.83 -1.06
CA THR A 207 -7.53 -3.70 -1.27
C THR A 207 -7.35 -4.02 -2.74
N LEU A 208 -6.11 -4.28 -3.15
CA LEU A 208 -5.81 -4.81 -4.49
C LEU A 208 -6.14 -6.31 -4.59
N SER A 209 -6.03 -7.04 -3.48
CA SER A 209 -6.25 -8.49 -3.44
C SER A 209 -7.71 -8.90 -3.48
N GLY A 210 -8.62 -8.05 -2.99
CA GLY A 210 -10.01 -8.41 -2.71
C GLY A 210 -10.22 -9.35 -1.54
N VAL A 211 -9.15 -9.71 -0.83
CA VAL A 211 -9.22 -10.55 0.37
C VAL A 211 -10.11 -9.90 1.40
N ASP A 212 -10.96 -10.73 1.99
CA ASP A 212 -11.80 -10.35 3.11
C ASP A 212 -11.55 -11.24 4.32
N VAL A 213 -11.99 -10.79 5.49
CA VAL A 213 -11.84 -11.51 6.76
C VAL A 213 -13.16 -11.53 7.51
N GLU A 214 -13.49 -12.67 8.08
CA GLU A 214 -14.55 -12.81 9.07
C GLU A 214 -14.06 -13.57 10.30
N LEU A 215 -14.74 -13.38 11.44
CA LEU A 215 -14.53 -14.21 12.62
C LEU A 215 -15.38 -15.46 12.53
N VAL A 216 -14.87 -16.56 13.07
CA VAL A 216 -15.58 -17.84 13.18
C VAL A 216 -15.86 -18.10 14.67
N GLY A 217 -17.12 -18.39 14.99
CA GLY A 217 -17.60 -18.56 16.36
C GLY A 217 -18.19 -17.28 16.97
N THR A 218 -18.60 -17.35 18.24
CA THR A 218 -19.39 -16.30 18.92
C THR A 218 -18.65 -15.58 20.04
N GLY A 219 -17.43 -16.02 20.38
CA GLY A 219 -16.64 -15.45 21.49
C GLY A 219 -16.04 -14.07 21.21
N TYR A 220 -16.00 -13.66 19.94
CA TYR A 220 -15.37 -12.41 19.49
C TYR A 220 -16.23 -11.71 18.46
N ARG A 221 -16.05 -10.39 18.35
CA ARG A 221 -16.65 -9.55 17.30
C ARG A 221 -15.62 -8.60 16.72
N LEU A 222 -15.71 -8.33 15.42
CA LEU A 222 -14.90 -7.29 14.80
C LEU A 222 -15.53 -5.93 15.10
N SER A 223 -14.76 -5.04 15.72
CA SER A 223 -15.18 -3.65 15.93
C SER A 223 -15.05 -2.83 14.65
N LEU A 224 -13.98 -3.05 13.89
CA LEU A 224 -13.65 -2.31 12.69
C LEU A 224 -12.72 -3.13 11.78
N ILE A 225 -12.97 -3.09 10.48
CA ILE A 225 -12.05 -3.62 9.46
C ILE A 225 -11.50 -2.44 8.66
N LYS A 226 -10.21 -2.16 8.81
CA LYS A 226 -9.52 -1.14 7.99
C LYS A 226 -8.84 -1.82 6.80
N ARG A 227 -9.18 -1.37 5.60
CA ARG A 227 -8.54 -1.79 4.34
C ARG A 227 -7.76 -0.62 3.78
N ARG A 228 -6.53 -0.85 3.36
CA ARG A 228 -5.70 0.16 2.69
C ARG A 228 -4.60 -0.49 1.88
N PHE A 229 -4.11 0.24 0.89
CA PHE A 229 -2.84 -0.07 0.21
C PHE A 229 -2.05 1.22 -0.02
N ALA A 230 -0.77 1.07 -0.23
CA ALA A 230 0.15 2.17 -0.52
C ALA A 230 1.20 1.68 -1.51
N THR A 231 1.79 2.61 -2.26
CA THR A 231 2.96 2.33 -3.09
C THR A 231 4.13 1.83 -2.25
N GLY A 232 4.75 0.74 -2.70
CA GLY A 232 6.12 0.40 -2.32
C GLY A 232 7.10 1.07 -3.28
N ARG A 233 7.84 0.26 -4.05
CA ARG A 233 8.61 0.74 -5.20
C ARG A 233 7.69 0.84 -6.42
N TYR A 234 7.24 2.07 -6.73
CA TYR A 234 6.41 2.35 -7.91
C TYR A 234 7.18 3.27 -8.84
N MET A 235 7.61 2.75 -9.98
CA MET A 235 8.55 3.41 -10.88
C MET A 235 8.12 3.29 -12.32
N ALA A 236 8.53 4.22 -13.16
CA ALA A 236 8.39 4.13 -14.59
C ALA A 236 9.66 4.63 -15.29
N ASP A 237 10.14 3.86 -16.26
CA ASP A 237 11.30 4.18 -17.07
C ASP A 237 10.86 4.85 -18.40
N CYS A 238 11.85 5.42 -19.10
CA CYS A 238 11.69 6.00 -20.44
C CYS A 238 12.16 5.02 -21.52
#